data_AF-A0A5R9K6X4-F1
#
_entry.id   AF-A0A5R9K6X4-F1
#
_cell.length_a   1.000
_cell.length_b   1.000
_cell.length_c   1.000
_cell.angle_alpha   90.00
_cell.angle_beta   90.00
_cell.angle_gamma   90.00
#
_symmetry.space_group_name_H-M   'P 1'
#
loop_
_entity.id
_entity.type
_entity.pdbx_description
1 polymer ?
#
loop_
_entity_poly.entity_id
_entity_poly.type
_entity_poly.pdbx_seq_one_letter_code
_entity_poly.pdbx_strand_id
1 'polypeptide(L)'
;MSDLLNNPLASDEFDQYKINKIIPKVLENEILKALSFYPELKETHIDFVFKKNIKRSVMQAQPKVLSVFGKHRAYNINISALFRLKTSAIPIHQLPSNIIIGWIGHELGHIMDYENRNMPGMIRFGVGYLLSSKYVREAERTADTYAVNHGLGKYILETKHFILNNANLSEKYKQKIARLYLSPDDIMEQVLKLETGQNGKSL
;
A
#
# COMPACT_ATOMS: atom_id res chain seq x y z
N MET A 1 33.24 -8.43 27.33
CA MET A 1 32.23 -9.14 26.53
C MET A 1 30.87 -8.52 26.82
N SER A 2 30.57 -7.36 26.21
CA SER A 2 29.21 -6.78 26.08
C SER A 2 29.29 -5.38 25.46
N ASP A 3 29.88 -5.27 24.27
CA ASP A 3 29.73 -4.10 23.39
C ASP A 3 29.00 -4.55 22.12
N LEU A 4 27.70 -4.81 22.26
CA LEU A 4 26.78 -5.08 21.14
C LEU A 4 25.44 -4.34 21.31
N LEU A 5 25.46 -3.21 22.00
CA LEU A 5 24.34 -2.27 22.06
C LEU A 5 24.78 -0.96 21.42
N ASN A 6 24.74 -0.93 20.10
CA ASN A 6 24.50 0.23 19.22
C ASN A 6 25.04 -0.15 17.84
N ASN A 7 24.15 -0.57 16.94
CA ASN A 7 24.46 -0.60 15.52
C ASN A 7 23.77 0.60 14.86
N PRO A 8 24.46 1.73 14.62
CA PRO A 8 23.88 2.90 13.96
C PRO A 8 23.70 2.70 12.45
N LEU A 9 24.15 1.57 11.88
CA LEU A 9 24.23 1.38 10.42
C LEU A 9 22.93 0.89 9.77
N ALA A 10 21.89 0.56 10.53
CA ALA A 10 20.61 0.13 9.97
C ALA A 10 19.72 1.30 9.51
N SER A 11 20.04 2.56 9.88
CA SER A 11 19.26 3.73 9.47
C SER A 11 19.57 4.24 8.06
N ASP A 12 20.76 3.96 7.53
CA ASP A 12 21.25 4.61 6.31
C ASP A 12 20.71 3.96 5.02
N GLU A 13 20.32 2.68 5.04
CA GLU A 13 19.89 1.95 3.84
C GLU A 13 18.60 2.54 3.23
N PHE A 14 17.73 3.09 4.08
CA PHE A 14 16.43 3.62 3.66
C PHE A 14 16.37 5.14 3.52
N ASP A 15 17.44 5.87 3.86
CA ASP A 15 17.42 7.34 3.81
C ASP A 15 17.12 7.88 2.42
N GLN A 16 17.55 7.17 1.40
CA GLN A 16 17.26 7.48 0.01
C GLN A 16 15.76 7.50 -0.33
N TYR A 17 14.92 6.78 0.42
CA TYR A 17 13.47 6.72 0.24
C TYR A 17 12.72 7.82 1.01
N LYS A 18 13.42 8.63 1.83
CA LYS A 18 12.84 9.81 2.50
C LYS A 18 12.71 11.02 1.58
N ILE A 19 13.48 11.05 0.50
CA ILE A 19 13.52 12.17 -0.43
C ILE A 19 12.13 12.37 -1.06
N ASN A 20 11.68 13.63 -1.07
CA ASN A 20 10.35 14.03 -1.55
C ASN A 20 9.18 13.37 -0.81
N LYS A 21 9.39 12.90 0.43
CA LYS A 21 8.33 12.31 1.26
C LYS A 21 8.06 13.13 2.51
N ILE A 22 6.80 13.14 2.94
CA ILE A 22 6.42 13.54 4.30
C ILE A 22 5.99 12.28 5.04
N ILE A 23 6.81 11.83 6.00
CA ILE A 23 6.62 10.55 6.69
C ILE A 23 6.36 10.80 8.18
N PRO A 24 5.24 10.33 8.75
CA PRO A 24 5.01 10.41 10.19
C PRO A 24 5.97 9.49 10.94
N LYS A 25 6.67 10.03 11.95
CA LYS A 25 7.69 9.31 12.72
C LYS A 25 7.21 7.96 13.28
N VAL A 26 5.94 7.89 13.67
CA VAL A 26 5.34 6.69 14.29
C VAL A 26 5.15 5.51 13.33
N LEU A 27 5.22 5.72 12.00
CA LEU A 27 5.14 4.66 10.99
C LEU A 27 6.34 4.69 10.04
N GLU A 28 7.43 5.37 10.42
CA GLU A 28 8.56 5.61 9.53
C GLU A 28 9.17 4.30 9.03
N ASN A 29 9.39 3.33 9.93
CA ASN A 29 10.00 2.06 9.56
C ASN A 29 9.14 1.26 8.57
N GLU A 30 7.83 1.18 8.81
CA GLU A 30 6.90 0.48 7.94
C GLU A 30 6.78 1.16 6.56
N ILE A 31 6.73 2.50 6.55
CA ILE A 31 6.64 3.28 5.31
C ILE A 31 7.92 3.13 4.49
N LEU A 32 9.09 3.27 5.11
CA LEU A 32 10.37 3.13 4.44
C LEU A 32 10.59 1.71 3.93
N LYS A 33 10.20 0.70 4.72
CA LYS A 33 10.26 -0.69 4.29
C LYS A 33 9.37 -0.91 3.07
N ALA A 34 8.13 -0.43 3.06
CA ALA A 34 7.25 -0.54 1.90
C ALA A 34 7.81 0.19 0.68
N LEU A 35 8.32 1.42 0.85
CA LEU A 35 8.95 2.20 -0.23
C LEU A 35 10.19 1.51 -0.81
N SER A 36 10.94 0.75 -0.01
CA SER A 36 12.12 0.04 -0.49
C SER A 36 11.84 -0.99 -1.60
N PHE A 37 10.60 -1.46 -1.69
CA PHE A 37 10.15 -2.35 -2.76
C PHE A 37 9.79 -1.61 -4.06
N TYR A 38 9.66 -0.28 -4.04
CA TYR A 38 9.30 0.57 -5.18
C TYR A 38 10.40 1.59 -5.51
N PRO A 39 11.57 1.17 -6.02
CA PRO A 39 12.65 2.09 -6.40
C PRO A 39 12.21 3.17 -7.41
N GLU A 40 11.19 2.90 -8.22
CA GLU A 40 10.60 3.82 -9.19
C GLU A 40 9.97 5.05 -8.53
N LEU A 41 9.52 4.93 -7.28
CA LEU A 41 8.87 6.00 -6.52
C LEU A 41 9.84 6.83 -5.67
N LYS A 42 11.15 6.60 -5.81
CA LYS A 42 12.18 7.28 -5.03
C LYS A 42 12.09 8.80 -5.14
N GLU A 43 11.99 9.32 -6.35
CA GLU A 43 11.89 10.77 -6.61
C GLU A 43 10.44 11.31 -6.57
N THR A 44 9.44 10.44 -6.48
CA THR A 44 8.02 10.82 -6.49
C THR A 44 7.61 11.55 -5.22
N HIS A 45 6.87 12.65 -5.33
CA HIS A 45 6.38 13.37 -4.15
C HIS A 45 5.19 12.65 -3.51
N ILE A 46 5.33 12.16 -2.28
CA ILE A 46 4.27 11.43 -1.57
C ILE A 46 4.21 11.87 -0.11
N ASP A 47 3.05 12.40 0.31
CA ASP A 47 2.82 12.75 1.71
C ASP A 47 1.97 11.65 2.37
N PHE A 48 2.46 11.12 3.48
CA PHE A 48 1.73 10.18 4.33
C PHE A 48 1.02 10.96 5.43
N VAL A 49 -0.31 11.06 5.34
CA VAL A 49 -1.09 12.03 6.13
C VAL A 49 -2.11 11.31 7.00
N PHE A 50 -2.01 11.46 8.32
CA PHE A 50 -3.06 10.97 9.21
C PHE A 50 -4.35 11.77 9.06
N LYS A 51 -5.48 11.05 8.92
CA LYS A 51 -6.82 11.61 8.90
C LYS A 51 -7.65 10.99 10.03
N LYS A 52 -8.43 11.84 10.72
CA LYS A 52 -9.35 11.39 11.78
C LYS A 52 -10.50 10.52 11.22
N ASN A 53 -10.95 10.83 10.00
CA ASN A 53 -12.03 10.15 9.34
C ASN A 53 -11.66 9.86 7.89
N ILE A 54 -11.45 8.59 7.60
CA ILE A 54 -11.40 8.05 6.23
C ILE A 54 -12.66 7.23 6.04
N LYS A 55 -13.40 7.50 4.96
CA LYS A 55 -14.64 6.77 4.66
C LYS A 55 -14.28 5.50 3.90
N ARG A 56 -14.77 4.36 4.40
CA ARG A 56 -14.81 3.06 3.69
C ARG A 56 -13.47 2.34 3.46
N SER A 57 -12.35 2.85 3.99
CA SER A 57 -11.04 2.18 3.95
C SER A 57 -10.15 2.60 5.12
N VAL A 58 -9.01 1.93 5.29
CA VAL A 58 -8.00 2.22 6.31
C VAL A 58 -6.97 3.20 5.78
N MET A 59 -6.56 3.04 4.51
CA MET A 59 -5.70 3.97 3.79
C MET A 59 -6.32 4.33 2.43
N GLN A 60 -5.85 5.42 1.82
CA GLN A 60 -6.25 5.87 0.48
C GLN A 60 -5.13 6.68 -0.19
N ALA A 61 -4.62 6.18 -1.31
CA ALA A 61 -3.81 6.92 -2.26
C ALA A 61 -4.69 7.85 -3.11
N GLN A 62 -4.23 9.08 -3.32
CA GLN A 62 -4.86 10.03 -4.23
C GLN A 62 -3.84 11.02 -4.78
N PRO A 63 -3.98 11.49 -6.03
CA PRO A 63 -3.19 12.59 -6.52
C PRO A 63 -3.55 13.90 -5.80
N LYS A 64 -2.56 14.77 -5.58
CA LYS A 64 -2.81 16.15 -5.14
C LYS A 64 -3.45 16.89 -6.32
N VAL A 65 -4.67 17.40 -6.13
CA VAL A 65 -5.55 17.95 -7.20
C VAL A 65 -4.84 18.94 -8.14
N LEU A 66 -3.99 19.82 -7.62
CA LEU A 66 -3.26 20.81 -8.41
C LEU A 66 -2.10 20.21 -9.23
N SER A 67 -1.62 19.02 -8.88
CA SER A 67 -0.49 18.36 -9.55
C SER A 67 -0.91 17.49 -10.74
N VAL A 68 -2.20 17.13 -10.84
CA VAL A 68 -2.74 16.29 -11.93
C VAL A 68 -2.53 16.93 -13.31
N PHE A 69 -2.53 18.26 -13.36
CA PHE A 69 -2.31 19.06 -14.57
C PHE A 69 -0.83 19.44 -14.80
N GLY A 70 0.06 19.12 -13.86
CA GLY A 70 1.49 19.40 -13.94
C GLY A 70 2.29 18.26 -14.56
N LYS A 71 3.53 18.56 -14.97
CA LYS A 71 4.50 17.54 -15.44
C LYS A 71 5.03 16.66 -14.30
N HIS A 72 5.00 17.15 -13.06
CA HIS A 72 5.41 16.43 -11.86
C HIS A 72 4.21 16.27 -10.94
N ARG A 73 3.69 15.06 -10.86
CA ARG A 73 2.56 14.74 -9.98
C ARG A 73 3.05 14.52 -8.56
N ALA A 74 2.18 14.83 -7.61
CA ALA A 74 2.41 14.59 -6.20
C ALA A 74 1.18 13.88 -5.64
N TYR A 75 1.39 13.08 -4.60
CA TYR A 75 0.38 12.20 -4.05
C TYR A 75 0.23 12.38 -2.55
N ASN A 76 -0.96 12.02 -2.06
CA ASN A 76 -1.23 11.81 -0.65
C ASN A 76 -1.59 10.35 -0.44
N ILE A 77 -0.98 9.70 0.53
CA ILE A 77 -1.49 8.48 1.14
C ILE A 77 -2.13 8.89 2.47
N ASN A 78 -3.45 8.97 2.47
CA ASN A 78 -4.20 9.25 3.69
C ASN A 78 -4.27 7.98 4.54
N ILE A 79 -3.92 8.08 5.83
CA ILE A 79 -3.93 6.96 6.78
C ILE A 79 -4.92 7.25 7.88
N SER A 80 -5.84 6.31 8.17
CA SER A 80 -6.73 6.44 9.31
C SER A 80 -5.91 6.31 10.59
N ALA A 81 -5.96 7.32 11.47
CA ALA A 81 -5.23 7.26 12.74
C ALA A 81 -5.72 6.11 13.65
N LEU A 82 -6.98 5.68 13.44
CA LEU A 82 -7.63 4.62 14.19
C LEU A 82 -8.14 3.52 13.25
N PHE A 83 -7.83 2.27 13.56
CA PHE A 83 -8.45 1.10 12.98
C PHE A 83 -9.73 0.76 13.75
N ARG A 84 -10.88 0.97 13.10
CA ARG A 84 -12.19 0.85 13.74
C ARG A 84 -12.71 -0.59 13.67
N LEU A 85 -13.09 -1.12 14.83
CA LEU A 85 -13.78 -2.39 15.02
C LEU A 85 -15.27 -2.13 15.31
N LYS A 86 -16.06 -3.18 15.50
CA LYS A 86 -17.51 -3.11 15.80
C LYS A 86 -17.80 -2.26 17.06
N THR A 87 -17.03 -2.46 18.12
CA THR A 87 -17.27 -1.85 19.44
C THR A 87 -16.07 -1.10 20.01
N SER A 88 -14.96 -1.03 19.27
CA SER A 88 -13.71 -0.42 19.74
C SER A 88 -12.90 0.14 18.57
N ALA A 89 -11.77 0.78 18.87
CA ALA A 89 -10.81 1.21 17.88
C ALA A 89 -9.38 1.02 18.41
N ILE A 90 -8.47 0.67 17.52
CA ILE A 90 -7.05 0.47 17.82
C ILE A 90 -6.25 1.56 17.10
N PRO A 91 -5.35 2.30 17.76
CA PRO A 91 -4.40 3.17 17.08
C PRO A 91 -3.64 2.42 16.00
N ILE A 92 -3.55 2.98 14.79
CA ILE A 92 -3.03 2.24 13.63
C ILE A 92 -1.60 1.75 13.83
N HIS A 93 -0.77 2.53 14.54
CA HIS A 93 0.63 2.18 14.86
C HIS A 93 0.78 1.05 15.89
N GLN A 94 -0.32 0.55 16.47
CA GLN A 94 -0.32 -0.63 17.35
C GLN A 94 -0.66 -1.93 16.60
N LEU A 95 -1.01 -1.84 15.32
CA LEU A 95 -1.21 -3.04 14.51
C LEU A 95 0.14 -3.67 14.15
N PRO A 96 0.19 -4.98 13.86
CA PRO A 96 1.44 -5.64 13.52
C PRO A 96 2.08 -5.00 12.28
N SER A 97 3.39 -4.74 12.31
CA SER A 97 4.11 -4.01 11.26
C SER A 97 3.91 -4.61 9.87
N ASN A 98 3.88 -5.95 9.73
CA ASN A 98 3.65 -6.59 8.43
C ASN A 98 2.30 -6.20 7.80
N ILE A 99 1.26 -6.01 8.61
CA ILE A 99 -0.07 -5.63 8.15
C ILE A 99 -0.05 -4.20 7.60
N ILE A 100 0.66 -3.31 8.31
CA ILE A 100 0.84 -1.91 7.92
C ILE A 100 1.67 -1.82 6.63
N ILE A 101 2.77 -2.57 6.54
CA ILE A 101 3.60 -2.67 5.32
C ILE A 101 2.77 -3.15 4.13
N GLY A 102 1.91 -4.17 4.33
CA GLY A 102 1.00 -4.65 3.28
C GLY A 102 0.00 -3.60 2.82
N TRP A 103 -0.62 -2.85 3.74
CA TRP A 103 -1.50 -1.74 3.35
C TRP A 103 -0.74 -0.64 2.61
N ILE A 104 0.42 -0.20 3.11
CA ILE A 104 1.19 0.85 2.43
C ILE A 104 1.65 0.38 1.06
N GLY A 105 2.10 -0.87 0.94
CA GLY A 105 2.47 -1.48 -0.33
C GLY A 105 1.32 -1.44 -1.34
N HIS A 106 0.10 -1.80 -0.92
CA HIS A 106 -1.08 -1.68 -1.77
C HIS A 106 -1.32 -0.23 -2.22
N GLU A 107 -1.24 0.76 -1.33
CA GLU A 107 -1.42 2.17 -1.69
C GLU A 107 -0.32 2.69 -2.63
N LEU A 108 0.92 2.22 -2.49
CA LEU A 108 2.01 2.52 -3.44
C LEU A 108 1.74 1.87 -4.80
N GLY A 109 1.12 0.68 -4.84
CA GLY A 109 0.63 0.06 -6.07
C GLY A 109 -0.40 0.93 -6.81
N HIS A 110 -1.28 1.64 -6.10
CA HIS A 110 -2.15 2.64 -6.71
C HIS A 110 -1.36 3.81 -7.30
N ILE A 111 -0.31 4.30 -6.62
CA ILE A 111 0.54 5.37 -7.15
C ILE A 111 1.28 4.93 -8.42
N MET A 112 1.78 3.69 -8.48
CA MET A 112 2.36 3.13 -9.71
C MET A 112 1.37 3.12 -10.87
N ASP A 113 0.10 2.76 -10.62
CA ASP A 113 -0.96 2.86 -11.64
C ASP A 113 -1.20 4.31 -12.09
N TYR A 114 -1.15 5.27 -11.16
CA TYR A 114 -1.33 6.70 -11.47
C TYR A 114 -0.19 7.26 -12.32
N GLU A 115 1.06 6.90 -12.01
CA GLU A 115 2.24 7.32 -12.76
C GLU A 115 2.20 6.83 -14.22
N ASN A 116 1.65 5.63 -14.46
CA ASN A 116 1.51 5.06 -15.79
C ASN A 116 0.37 5.66 -16.63
N ARG A 117 -0.38 6.65 -16.11
CA ARG A 117 -1.53 7.25 -16.79
C ARG A 117 -1.23 8.68 -17.24
N ASN A 118 -1.62 9.02 -18.46
CA ASN A 118 -1.67 10.42 -18.89
C ASN A 118 -2.87 11.17 -18.26
N MET A 119 -2.95 12.49 -18.44
CA MET A 119 -4.00 13.32 -17.80
C MET A 119 -5.43 12.83 -18.16
N PRO A 120 -5.79 12.60 -19.44
CA PRO A 120 -7.11 12.05 -19.77
C PRO A 120 -7.37 10.68 -19.13
N GLY A 121 -6.33 9.83 -19.05
CA GLY A 121 -6.37 8.54 -18.37
C GLY A 121 -6.66 8.67 -16.87
N MET A 122 -6.12 9.69 -16.21
CA MET A 122 -6.40 9.99 -14.80
C MET A 122 -7.84 10.48 -14.58
N ILE A 123 -8.36 11.32 -15.47
CA ILE A 123 -9.76 11.76 -15.40
C ILE A 123 -10.69 10.54 -15.60
N ARG A 124 -10.44 9.73 -16.63
CA ARG A 124 -11.20 8.50 -16.89
C ARG A 124 -11.14 7.54 -15.71
N PHE A 125 -9.97 7.42 -15.08
CA PHE A 125 -9.81 6.63 -13.87
C PHE A 125 -10.71 7.14 -12.75
N GLY A 126 -10.64 8.44 -12.42
CA GLY A 126 -11.44 9.03 -11.35
C GLY A 126 -12.94 8.87 -11.57
N VAL A 127 -13.42 9.13 -12.79
CA VAL A 127 -14.84 8.95 -13.15
C VAL A 127 -15.26 7.47 -13.04
N GLY A 128 -14.46 6.57 -13.61
CA GLY A 128 -14.72 5.13 -13.55
C GLY A 128 -14.77 4.60 -12.12
N TYR A 129 -13.82 5.03 -11.29
CA TYR A 129 -13.71 4.64 -9.89
C TYR A 129 -14.91 5.10 -9.05
N LEU A 130 -15.51 6.25 -9.36
CA LEU A 130 -16.69 6.76 -8.67
C LEU A 130 -18.00 6.09 -9.13
N LEU A 131 -18.09 5.72 -10.41
CA LEU A 131 -19.36 5.31 -11.03
C LEU A 131 -19.48 3.80 -11.31
N SER A 132 -18.39 3.03 -11.27
CA SER A 132 -18.38 1.62 -11.69
C SER A 132 -17.71 0.70 -10.68
N SER A 133 -18.49 -0.24 -10.12
CA SER A 133 -17.98 -1.28 -9.22
C SER A 133 -16.99 -2.24 -9.91
N LYS A 134 -17.14 -2.45 -11.22
CA LYS A 134 -16.19 -3.21 -12.04
C LYS A 134 -14.85 -2.48 -12.11
N TYR A 135 -14.88 -1.16 -12.32
CA TYR A 135 -13.66 -0.35 -12.42
C TYR A 135 -12.93 -0.26 -11.08
N VAL A 136 -13.67 -0.13 -9.96
CA VAL A 136 -13.07 -0.20 -8.62
C VAL A 136 -12.37 -1.54 -8.41
N ARG A 137 -13.00 -2.66 -8.77
CA ARG A 137 -12.39 -3.99 -8.65
C ARG A 137 -11.13 -4.12 -9.50
N GLU A 138 -11.14 -3.60 -10.72
CA GLU A 138 -9.98 -3.61 -11.61
C GLU A 138 -8.83 -2.79 -11.00
N ALA A 139 -9.10 -1.58 -10.52
CA ALA A 139 -8.10 -0.73 -9.87
C ALA A 139 -7.47 -1.37 -8.62
N GLU A 140 -8.29 -1.99 -7.76
CA GLU A 140 -7.82 -2.68 -6.55
C GLU A 140 -6.97 -3.91 -6.88
N ARG A 141 -7.35 -4.66 -7.93
CA ARG A 141 -6.55 -5.79 -8.44
C ARG A 141 -5.22 -5.31 -9.04
N THR A 142 -5.24 -4.22 -9.81
CA THR A 142 -4.03 -3.63 -10.36
C THR A 142 -3.05 -3.21 -9.26
N ALA A 143 -3.54 -2.58 -8.19
CA ALA A 143 -2.70 -2.20 -7.05
C ALA A 143 -2.08 -3.43 -6.35
N ASP A 144 -2.85 -4.49 -6.12
CA ASP A 144 -2.32 -5.74 -5.59
C ASP A 144 -1.29 -6.39 -6.52
N THR A 145 -1.55 -6.42 -7.82
CA THR A 145 -0.59 -6.96 -8.80
C THR A 145 0.72 -6.18 -8.78
N TYR A 146 0.68 -4.84 -8.70
CA TYR A 146 1.90 -4.05 -8.50
C TYR A 146 2.60 -4.48 -7.20
N ALA A 147 1.91 -4.55 -6.07
CA ALA A 147 2.52 -4.96 -4.80
C ALA A 147 3.15 -6.36 -4.89
N VAL A 148 2.46 -7.34 -5.44
CA VAL A 148 2.97 -8.71 -5.60
C VAL A 148 4.22 -8.74 -6.50
N ASN A 149 4.17 -8.05 -7.65
CA ASN A 149 5.29 -7.99 -8.58
C ASN A 149 6.52 -7.30 -8.00
N HIS A 150 6.33 -6.41 -7.01
CA HIS A 150 7.42 -5.75 -6.29
C HIS A 150 7.83 -6.54 -5.03
N GLY A 151 7.40 -7.80 -4.86
CA GLY A 151 7.85 -8.65 -3.75
C GLY A 151 7.08 -8.47 -2.45
N LEU A 152 5.97 -7.72 -2.44
CA LEU A 152 5.13 -7.53 -1.25
C LEU A 152 4.04 -8.59 -1.08
N GLY A 153 4.03 -9.65 -1.90
CA GLY A 153 2.96 -10.66 -1.92
C GLY A 153 2.66 -11.27 -0.54
N LYS A 154 3.69 -11.60 0.25
CA LYS A 154 3.52 -12.11 1.62
C LYS A 154 2.83 -11.10 2.53
N TYR A 155 3.22 -9.83 2.50
CA TYR A 155 2.62 -8.77 3.31
C TYR A 155 1.15 -8.55 2.92
N ILE A 156 0.83 -8.56 1.62
CA ILE A 156 -0.55 -8.44 1.12
C ILE A 156 -1.42 -9.60 1.61
N LEU A 157 -0.91 -10.84 1.56
CA LEU A 157 -1.61 -12.01 2.06
C LEU A 157 -1.86 -11.93 3.56
N GLU A 158 -0.84 -11.56 4.35
CA GLU A 158 -0.97 -11.38 5.80
C GLU A 158 -2.01 -10.30 6.14
N THR A 159 -2.00 -9.16 5.45
CA THR A 159 -2.99 -8.08 5.62
C THR A 159 -4.41 -8.55 5.31
N LYS A 160 -4.61 -9.28 4.21
CA LYS A 160 -5.93 -9.81 3.84
C LYS A 160 -6.43 -10.84 4.84
N HIS A 161 -5.56 -11.76 5.26
CA HIS A 161 -5.88 -12.75 6.29
C HIS A 161 -6.25 -12.08 7.61
N PHE A 162 -5.50 -11.06 8.03
CA PHE A 162 -5.80 -10.26 9.22
C PHE A 162 -7.20 -9.64 9.14
N ILE A 163 -7.58 -9.05 8.00
CA ILE A 163 -8.91 -8.43 7.84
C ILE A 163 -10.02 -9.49 7.84
N LEU A 164 -9.90 -10.54 7.03
CA LEU A 164 -10.96 -11.51 6.83
C LEU A 164 -11.23 -12.34 8.09
N ASN A 165 -10.19 -12.64 8.87
CA ASN A 165 -10.30 -13.45 10.07
C ASN A 165 -10.52 -12.64 11.36
N ASN A 166 -10.61 -11.31 11.28
CA ASN A 166 -10.87 -10.49 12.46
C ASN A 166 -12.37 -10.52 12.84
N ALA A 167 -12.74 -11.28 13.87
CA ALA A 167 -14.12 -11.39 14.36
C ALA A 167 -14.78 -10.03 14.73
N ASN A 168 -13.96 -9.06 15.11
CA ASN A 168 -14.39 -7.74 15.55
C ASN A 168 -14.56 -6.74 14.41
N LEU A 169 -14.25 -7.10 13.15
CA LEU A 169 -14.59 -6.29 11.98
C LEU A 169 -16.03 -6.55 11.53
N SER A 170 -16.68 -5.50 11.03
CA SER A 170 -18.03 -5.62 10.47
C SER A 170 -18.04 -6.57 9.26
N GLU A 171 -19.03 -7.44 9.18
CA GLU A 171 -19.18 -8.36 8.04
C GLU A 171 -19.34 -7.62 6.72
N LYS A 172 -20.01 -6.46 6.74
CA LYS A 172 -20.09 -5.56 5.58
C LYS A 172 -18.70 -5.15 5.06
N TYR A 173 -17.76 -4.83 5.96
CA TYR A 173 -16.40 -4.46 5.58
C TYR A 173 -15.64 -5.68 5.03
N LYS A 174 -15.70 -6.84 5.70
CA LYS A 174 -15.06 -8.06 5.22
C LYS A 174 -15.58 -8.49 3.84
N GLN A 175 -16.89 -8.46 3.63
CA GLN A 175 -17.49 -8.77 2.33
C GLN A 175 -17.09 -7.78 1.24
N LYS A 176 -16.88 -6.50 1.58
CA LYS A 176 -16.34 -5.52 0.62
C LYS A 176 -14.93 -5.95 0.19
N ILE A 177 -14.07 -6.22 1.14
CA ILE A 177 -12.67 -6.65 0.93
C ILE A 177 -12.64 -7.95 0.11
N ALA A 178 -13.42 -8.96 0.49
CA ALA A 178 -13.50 -10.24 -0.23
C ALA A 178 -13.97 -10.12 -1.69
N ARG A 179 -14.78 -9.10 -2.03
CA ARG A 179 -15.25 -8.88 -3.41
C ARG A 179 -14.24 -8.12 -4.28
N LEU A 180 -13.40 -7.28 -3.70
CA LEU A 180 -12.51 -6.40 -4.47
C LEU A 180 -11.23 -7.09 -4.90
N TYR A 181 -10.74 -8.02 -4.10
CA TYR A 181 -9.39 -8.56 -4.26
C TYR A 181 -9.31 -9.84 -5.08
N LEU A 182 -8.08 -10.12 -5.51
CA LEU A 182 -7.64 -11.45 -5.93
C LEU A 182 -7.84 -12.44 -4.78
N SER A 183 -8.19 -13.68 -5.12
CA SER A 183 -8.25 -14.75 -4.12
C SER A 183 -6.86 -14.96 -3.52
N PRO A 184 -6.73 -15.46 -2.26
CA PRO A 184 -5.43 -15.86 -1.74
C PRO A 184 -4.68 -16.79 -2.69
N ASP A 185 -5.40 -17.70 -3.35
CA ASP A 185 -4.85 -18.63 -4.33
C ASP A 185 -4.28 -17.91 -5.56
N ASP A 186 -4.99 -16.91 -6.11
CA ASP A 186 -4.53 -16.12 -7.26
C ASP A 186 -3.22 -15.35 -6.93
N ILE A 187 -3.09 -14.89 -5.68
CA ILE A 187 -1.89 -14.17 -5.22
C ILE A 187 -0.75 -15.15 -5.01
N MET A 188 -1.01 -16.30 -4.38
CA MET A 188 -0.02 -17.36 -4.22
C MET A 188 0.46 -17.88 -5.59
N GLU A 189 -0.44 -18.02 -6.56
CA GLU A 189 -0.09 -18.38 -7.93
C GLU A 189 0.81 -17.32 -8.57
N GLN A 190 0.52 -16.03 -8.39
CA GLN A 190 1.38 -14.94 -8.87
C GLN A 190 2.76 -14.96 -8.21
N VAL A 191 2.82 -15.13 -6.88
CA VAL A 191 4.08 -15.24 -6.15
C VAL A 191 4.88 -16.45 -6.63
N LEU A 192 4.25 -17.61 -6.76
CA LEU A 192 4.89 -18.84 -7.25
C LEU A 192 5.41 -18.69 -8.69
N LYS A 193 4.65 -18.04 -9.58
CA LYS A 193 5.11 -17.73 -10.95
C LYS A 193 6.36 -16.85 -10.96
N LEU A 194 6.44 -15.88 -10.05
CA LEU A 194 7.62 -15.01 -9.93
C LEU A 194 8.83 -15.78 -9.39
N GLU A 195 8.65 -16.65 -8.39
CA GLU A 195 9.72 -17.48 -7.82
C GLU A 195 10.24 -18.51 -8.83
N THR A 196 9.34 -19.18 -9.56
CA THR A 196 9.70 -20.18 -10.57
C THR A 196 10.33 -19.55 -11.82
N GLY A 197 9.93 -18.34 -12.21
CA GLY A 197 10.52 -17.59 -13.32
C GLY A 197 11.91 -17.02 -13.04
N GLN A 198 12.24 -16.74 -11.77
CA GLN A 198 13.60 -16.32 -11.37
C GLN A 198 14.60 -17.50 -11.36
N ASN A 199 14.13 -18.72 -11.09
CA ASN A 199 14.96 -19.93 -11.12
C ASN A 199 15.33 -20.41 -12.54
N GLY A 200 14.76 -19.82 -13.60
CA GLY A 200 15.08 -20.13 -15.00
C GLY A 200 16.14 -19.23 -15.66
N LYS A 201 16.70 -18.24 -14.94
CA LYS A 201 17.72 -17.31 -15.46
C LYS A 201 19.12 -17.52 -14.89
N SER A 202 19.37 -18.67 -14.26
CA SER A 202 20.71 -19.06 -13.81
C SER A 202 21.13 -20.35 -14.51
N LEU A 203 21.51 -20.23 -15.78
CA LEU A 203 22.36 -21.15 -16.52
C LEU A 203 23.21 -20.34 -17.51
#